data_AF-A0A3P7HZZ9-F1
#
_entry.id   AF-A0A3P7HZZ9-F1
#
_cell.length_a   1.000
_cell.length_b   1.000
_cell.length_c   1.000
_cell.angle_alpha   90.00
_cell.angle_beta   90.00
_cell.angle_gamma   90.00
#
_symmetry.space_group_name_H-M   'P 1'
#
loop_
_entity.id
_entity.type
_entity.pdbx_description
1 polymer ?
#
loop_
_entity_poly.entity_id
_entity_poly.type
_entity_poly.pdbx_seq_one_letter_code
_entity_poly.pdbx_strand_id
1 'polypeptide(L)'
;MAWQVVQLQLDEKSDDMVFHTFAGNGMLFLFSLLQSAFFTYLYEGLLLSALIQQSEENPFKDADGMISLIAQGKYHLVTNYRGNWYFDELDHSNSSHFAKLRAATSSNPVEVADSVSDALDLVEKGNYIYPIQEDSLAMQRSKERCDFVYVNKGLPQRSAHLVFANNSIFLKKFNTAIIMQSQFIQRTFSKYFLEGFKIADIPKCPPTEFEEGSKPLGVNSMIGIFALGALGMSSALAAFIAEVNRVII
;
A
#
# COMPACT_ATOMS: atom_id res chain seq x y z
N MET A 1 -27.48 40.64 -6.88
CA MET A 1 -26.10 40.55 -7.39
C MET A 1 -25.32 39.39 -6.78
N ALA A 2 -24.99 39.37 -5.48
CA ALA A 2 -24.18 38.26 -4.91
C ALA A 2 -24.80 36.88 -5.14
N TRP A 3 -26.12 36.75 -4.95
CA TRP A 3 -26.85 35.50 -5.21
C TRP A 3 -26.80 35.05 -6.68
N GLN A 4 -26.91 35.99 -7.63
CA GLN A 4 -26.85 35.68 -9.07
C GLN A 4 -25.46 35.14 -9.47
N VAL A 5 -24.40 35.64 -8.85
CA VAL A 5 -23.04 35.13 -9.06
C VAL A 5 -22.90 33.70 -8.52
N VAL A 6 -23.51 33.40 -7.36
CA VAL A 6 -23.53 32.03 -6.78
C VAL A 6 -24.35 31.07 -7.65
N GLN A 7 -25.51 31.50 -8.16
CA GLN A 7 -26.30 30.69 -9.09
C GLN A 7 -25.52 30.36 -10.37
N LEU A 8 -24.80 31.33 -10.90
CA LEU A 8 -23.93 31.14 -12.06
C LEU A 8 -22.70 30.25 -11.77
N GLN A 9 -22.24 30.20 -10.51
CA GLN A 9 -21.23 29.25 -10.04
C GLN A 9 -21.75 27.81 -9.98
N LEU A 10 -23.04 27.62 -9.69
CA LEU A 10 -23.70 26.32 -9.58
C LEU A 10 -24.32 25.84 -10.90
N ASP A 11 -24.09 26.56 -12.00
CA ASP A 11 -24.72 26.38 -13.31
C ASP A 11 -26.26 26.42 -13.29
N GLU A 12 -26.84 27.01 -12.24
CA GLU A 12 -28.27 27.29 -12.17
C GLU A 12 -28.54 28.60 -12.93
N LYS A 13 -28.81 28.50 -14.23
CA LYS A 13 -29.14 29.68 -15.05
C LYS A 13 -30.46 30.30 -14.59
N SER A 14 -30.38 31.57 -14.20
CA SER A 14 -31.53 32.46 -14.00
C SER A 14 -31.71 33.31 -15.25
N ASP A 15 -32.95 33.37 -15.76
CA ASP A 15 -33.30 34.11 -16.98
C ASP A 15 -33.06 35.64 -16.87
N ASP A 16 -32.87 36.16 -15.64
CA ASP A 16 -32.66 37.59 -15.36
C ASP A 16 -31.18 38.03 -15.34
N MET A 17 -30.24 37.18 -15.79
CA MET A 17 -28.79 37.44 -15.70
C MET A 17 -28.20 38.24 -16.88
N VAL A 18 -28.83 39.35 -17.27
CA VAL A 18 -28.31 40.26 -18.31
C VAL A 18 -28.11 41.65 -17.72
N PHE A 19 -26.88 42.16 -17.72
CA PHE A 19 -26.62 43.55 -17.35
C PHE A 19 -26.93 44.49 -18.51
N HIS A 20 -27.47 45.67 -18.20
CA HIS A 20 -27.75 46.70 -19.21
C HIS A 20 -26.47 47.29 -19.85
N THR A 21 -25.31 47.11 -19.22
CA THR A 21 -24.01 47.63 -19.68
C THR A 21 -23.16 46.56 -20.36
N PHE A 22 -22.53 46.90 -21.49
CA PHE A 22 -21.62 46.02 -22.25
C PHE A 22 -20.45 45.49 -21.40
N ALA A 23 -19.84 46.35 -20.58
CA ALA A 23 -18.73 45.95 -19.69
C ALA A 23 -19.17 44.91 -18.63
N GLY A 24 -20.39 45.04 -18.10
CA GLY A 24 -20.95 44.08 -17.14
C GLY A 24 -21.21 42.71 -17.79
N ASN A 25 -21.73 42.69 -19.01
CA ASN A 25 -21.92 41.44 -19.76
C ASN A 25 -20.59 40.79 -20.15
N GLY A 26 -19.57 41.58 -20.52
CA GLY A 26 -18.22 41.06 -20.79
C GLY A 26 -17.57 40.44 -19.55
N MET A 27 -17.72 41.06 -18.37
CA MET A 27 -17.21 40.53 -17.11
C MET A 27 -17.97 39.27 -16.66
N LEU A 28 -19.30 39.20 -16.82
CA LEU A 28 -20.07 37.97 -16.57
C LEU A 28 -19.65 36.83 -17.49
N PHE A 29 -19.41 37.12 -18.77
CA PHE A 29 -18.96 36.13 -19.72
C PHE A 29 -17.57 35.57 -19.37
N LEU A 30 -16.63 36.44 -19.00
CA LEU A 30 -15.31 36.01 -18.52
C LEU A 30 -15.42 35.20 -17.24
N PHE A 31 -16.26 35.62 -16.30
CA PHE A 31 -16.49 34.91 -15.05
C PHE A 31 -17.16 33.55 -15.29
N SER A 32 -18.18 33.44 -16.15
CA SER A 32 -18.81 32.16 -16.47
C SER A 32 -17.83 31.20 -17.13
N LEU A 33 -17.06 31.68 -18.12
CA LEU A 33 -16.08 30.86 -18.83
C LEU A 33 -14.97 30.35 -17.89
N LEU A 34 -14.50 31.19 -16.98
CA LEU A 34 -13.41 30.81 -16.07
C LEU A 34 -13.91 29.95 -14.90
N GLN A 35 -15.07 30.27 -14.33
CA GLN A 35 -15.60 29.62 -13.14
C GLN A 35 -16.39 28.36 -13.46
N SER A 36 -17.39 28.42 -14.35
CA SER A 36 -18.27 27.28 -14.62
C SER A 36 -17.66 26.28 -15.59
N ALA A 37 -16.92 26.75 -16.60
CA ALA A 37 -16.22 25.85 -17.51
C ALA A 37 -14.84 25.46 -16.97
N PHE A 38 -13.89 26.40 -16.82
CA PHE A 38 -12.52 26.00 -16.54
C PHE A 38 -12.32 25.40 -15.15
N PHE A 39 -12.75 26.07 -14.07
CA PHE A 39 -12.50 25.57 -12.72
C PHE A 39 -13.29 24.32 -12.36
N THR A 40 -14.56 24.20 -12.79
CA THR A 40 -15.35 22.99 -12.55
C THR A 40 -14.72 21.77 -13.22
N TYR A 41 -14.39 21.84 -14.51
CA TYR A 41 -13.77 20.71 -15.22
C TYR A 41 -12.37 20.38 -14.68
N LEU A 42 -11.58 21.39 -14.27
CA LEU A 42 -10.28 21.16 -13.66
C LEU A 42 -10.42 20.50 -12.28
N TYR A 43 -11.39 20.92 -11.48
CA TYR A 43 -11.70 20.32 -10.19
C TYR A 43 -12.19 18.88 -10.36
N GLU A 44 -13.11 18.60 -11.28
CA GLU A 44 -13.57 17.25 -11.61
C GLU A 44 -12.42 16.34 -12.05
N GLY A 45 -11.54 16.83 -12.93
CA GLY A 45 -10.37 16.09 -13.39
C GLY A 45 -9.38 15.79 -12.26
N LEU A 46 -9.10 16.76 -11.39
CA LEU A 46 -8.23 16.56 -10.22
C LEU A 46 -8.87 15.63 -9.19
N LEU A 47 -10.18 15.77 -8.94
CA LEU A 47 -10.91 14.92 -8.01
C LEU A 47 -10.93 13.47 -8.52
N LEU A 48 -11.23 13.26 -9.80
CA LEU A 48 -11.19 11.95 -10.42
C LEU A 48 -9.77 11.35 -10.35
N SER A 49 -8.74 12.15 -10.66
CA SER A 49 -7.36 11.67 -10.54
C SER A 49 -7.00 11.31 -9.10
N ALA A 50 -7.42 12.11 -8.12
CA ALA A 50 -7.16 11.84 -6.71
C ALA A 50 -7.92 10.60 -6.20
N LEU A 51 -9.15 10.39 -6.67
CA LEU A 51 -9.95 9.21 -6.36
C LEU A 51 -9.35 7.94 -6.98
N ILE A 52 -8.81 8.03 -8.19
CA ILE A 52 -8.14 6.92 -8.86
C ILE A 52 -6.75 6.66 -8.24
N GLN A 53 -6.02 7.70 -7.84
CA GLN A 53 -4.67 7.61 -7.26
C GLN A 53 -4.64 7.32 -5.75
N GLN A 54 -5.74 6.87 -5.11
CA GLN A 54 -5.72 6.41 -3.71
C GLN A 54 -4.94 5.09 -3.50
N SER A 55 -3.83 4.91 -4.20
CA SER A 55 -2.78 3.99 -3.80
C SER A 55 -2.09 4.63 -2.60
N GLU A 56 -2.48 4.24 -1.38
CA GLU A 56 -1.63 4.45 -0.21
C GLU A 56 -0.24 3.95 -0.58
N GLU A 57 0.77 4.83 -0.48
CA GLU A 57 2.14 4.49 -0.86
C GLU A 57 2.55 3.26 -0.07
N ASN A 58 2.66 2.11 -0.75
CA ASN A 58 2.91 0.83 -0.09
C ASN A 58 4.17 0.97 0.77
N PRO A 59 4.05 0.93 2.11
CA PRO A 59 5.17 1.19 3.01
C PRO A 59 6.22 0.07 2.94
N PHE A 60 5.90 -1.03 2.24
CA PHE A 60 6.73 -2.20 1.99
C PHE A 60 7.31 -2.26 0.57
N LYS A 61 7.41 -1.13 -0.14
CA LYS A 61 7.95 -1.08 -1.52
C LYS A 61 9.40 -1.56 -1.63
N ASP A 62 10.18 -1.41 -0.57
CA ASP A 62 11.57 -1.88 -0.48
C ASP A 62 11.98 -2.29 0.95
N ALA A 63 13.10 -3.00 1.05
CA ALA A 63 13.67 -3.43 2.32
C ALA A 63 14.06 -2.25 3.23
N ASP A 64 14.47 -1.10 2.68
CA ASP A 64 14.84 0.08 3.47
C ASP A 64 13.62 0.73 4.13
N GLY A 65 12.48 0.82 3.43
CA GLY A 65 11.19 1.26 3.98
C GLY A 65 10.72 0.35 5.11
N MET A 66 10.83 -0.97 4.90
CA MET A 66 10.54 -1.97 5.94
C MET A 66 11.40 -1.77 7.20
N ILE A 67 12.72 -1.55 7.04
CA ILE A 67 13.63 -1.30 8.18
C ILE A 67 13.24 -0.02 8.92
N SER A 68 12.85 1.04 8.20
CA SER A 68 12.38 2.29 8.81
C SER A 68 11.17 2.07 9.70
N LEU A 69 10.23 1.23 9.28
CA LEU A 69 9.04 0.90 10.07
C LEU A 69 9.36 0.08 11.33
N ILE A 70 10.35 -0.82 11.22
CA ILE A 70 10.86 -1.59 12.37
C ILE A 70 11.56 -0.66 13.37
N ALA A 71 12.38 0.27 12.88
CA ALA A 71 13.07 1.26 13.70
C ALA A 71 12.10 2.20 14.44
N GLN A 72 10.96 2.53 13.82
CA GLN A 72 9.87 3.30 14.43
C GLN A 72 9.07 2.49 15.47
N GLY A 73 9.32 1.19 15.62
CA GLY A 73 8.56 0.32 16.52
C GLY A 73 7.14 0.02 16.05
N LYS A 74 6.82 0.29 14.78
CA LYS A 74 5.49 -0.03 14.21
C LYS A 74 5.33 -1.51 13.89
N TYR A 75 6.44 -2.16 13.53
CA TYR A 75 6.47 -3.58 13.20
C TYR A 75 7.61 -4.26 13.94
N HIS A 76 7.40 -5.52 14.31
CA HIS A 76 8.37 -6.37 14.99
C HIS A 76 8.86 -7.47 14.05
N LEU A 77 10.14 -7.83 14.14
CA LEU A 77 10.62 -9.02 13.43
C LEU A 77 10.25 -10.26 14.22
N VAL A 78 9.68 -11.25 13.55
CA VAL A 78 9.40 -12.57 14.12
C VAL A 78 10.20 -13.64 13.40
N THR A 79 10.60 -14.69 14.12
CA THR A 79 11.15 -15.90 13.53
C THR A 79 10.78 -17.14 14.33
N ASN A 80 10.71 -18.29 13.68
CA ASN A 80 10.62 -19.58 14.34
C ASN A 80 11.99 -20.14 14.77
N TYR A 81 13.11 -19.61 14.24
CA TYR A 81 14.43 -20.15 14.51
C TYR A 81 15.54 -19.10 14.30
N ARG A 82 16.17 -18.68 15.40
CA ARG A 82 17.24 -17.68 15.41
C ARG A 82 18.59 -18.21 14.91
N GLY A 83 18.80 -19.53 14.89
CA GLY A 83 20.05 -20.13 14.39
C GLY A 83 20.14 -20.23 12.86
N ASN A 84 19.28 -19.51 12.12
CA ASN A 84 19.35 -19.47 10.67
C ASN A 84 20.42 -18.47 10.20
N TRP A 85 20.86 -18.59 8.94
CA TRP A 85 21.90 -17.71 8.39
C TRP A 85 21.52 -16.23 8.39
N TYR A 86 20.23 -15.90 8.31
CA TYR A 86 19.76 -14.52 8.22
C TYR A 86 19.98 -13.78 9.54
N PHE A 87 19.70 -14.42 10.67
CA PHE A 87 19.94 -13.84 11.99
C PHE A 87 21.41 -13.91 12.41
N ASP A 88 22.15 -14.93 11.96
CA ASP A 88 23.60 -14.95 12.12
C ASP A 88 24.28 -13.77 11.39
N GLU A 89 23.85 -13.46 10.17
CA GLU A 89 24.30 -12.28 9.44
C GLU A 89 23.77 -10.97 10.05
N LEU A 90 22.55 -10.97 10.60
CA LEU A 90 22.05 -9.82 11.36
C LEU A 90 22.99 -9.47 12.51
N ASP A 91 23.53 -10.46 13.21
CA ASP A 91 24.41 -10.25 14.36
C ASP A 91 25.85 -9.90 13.93
N HIS A 92 26.36 -10.50 12.84
CA HIS A 92 27.79 -10.44 12.50
C HIS A 92 28.16 -9.68 11.22
N SER A 93 27.23 -9.47 10.29
CA SER A 93 27.53 -8.91 8.96
C SER A 93 27.76 -7.40 8.97
N ASN A 94 28.64 -6.93 8.09
CA ASN A 94 28.86 -5.50 7.84
C ASN A 94 28.13 -4.98 6.60
N SER A 95 27.21 -5.76 6.04
CA SER A 95 26.41 -5.29 4.90
C SER A 95 25.53 -4.10 5.33
N SER A 96 25.31 -3.15 4.43
CA SER A 96 24.48 -1.95 4.69
C SER A 96 23.08 -2.34 5.20
N HIS A 97 22.47 -3.37 4.59
CA HIS A 97 21.17 -3.91 5.00
C HIS A 97 21.17 -4.40 6.45
N PHE A 98 22.10 -5.29 6.81
CA PHE A 98 22.16 -5.87 8.16
C PHE A 98 22.61 -4.85 9.21
N ALA A 99 23.48 -3.90 8.86
CA ALA A 99 23.87 -2.81 9.76
C ALA A 99 22.67 -1.91 10.13
N LYS A 100 21.87 -1.51 9.13
CA LYS A 100 20.63 -0.74 9.37
C LYS A 100 19.61 -1.55 10.15
N LEU A 101 19.42 -2.82 9.80
CA LEU A 101 18.46 -3.69 10.48
C LEU A 101 18.87 -3.98 11.93
N ARG A 102 20.16 -4.16 12.22
CA ARG A 102 20.69 -4.31 13.59
C ARG A 102 20.47 -3.05 14.42
N ALA A 103 20.65 -1.88 13.82
CA ALA A 103 20.33 -0.63 14.49
C ALA A 103 18.83 -0.53 14.81
N ALA A 104 17.97 -0.90 13.85
CA ALA A 104 16.51 -0.91 14.02
C ALA A 104 16.04 -1.91 15.09
N THR A 105 16.69 -3.07 15.21
CA THR A 105 16.30 -4.11 16.17
C THR A 105 16.92 -3.94 17.56
N SER A 106 17.83 -2.97 17.74
CA SER A 106 18.46 -2.69 19.03
C SER A 106 17.44 -2.21 20.08
N SER A 107 16.48 -1.38 19.67
CA SER A 107 15.35 -0.91 20.49
C SER A 107 14.08 -1.74 20.31
N ASN A 108 14.07 -2.67 19.34
CA ASN A 108 12.92 -3.47 18.95
C ASN A 108 13.37 -4.93 18.65
N PRO A 109 13.55 -5.76 19.69
CA PRO A 109 14.18 -7.06 19.54
C PRO A 109 13.33 -8.03 18.71
N VAL A 110 14.01 -8.98 18.06
CA VAL A 110 13.37 -10.06 17.30
C VAL A 110 12.62 -11.00 18.24
N GLU A 111 11.35 -11.24 17.97
CA GLU A 111 10.53 -12.21 18.68
C GLU A 111 10.71 -13.62 18.09
N VAL A 112 10.77 -14.61 18.96
CA VAL A 112 10.93 -16.01 18.58
C VAL A 112 9.63 -16.76 18.85
N ALA A 113 9.01 -17.28 17.80
CA ALA A 113 7.83 -18.11 17.85
C ALA A 113 8.20 -19.60 17.92
N ASP A 114 7.29 -20.43 18.45
CA ASP A 114 7.53 -21.86 18.65
C ASP A 114 7.54 -22.66 17.33
N SER A 115 6.79 -22.19 16.33
CA SER A 115 6.69 -22.85 15.03
C SER A 115 6.56 -21.87 13.87
N VAL A 116 6.71 -22.39 12.65
CA VAL A 116 6.46 -21.63 11.41
C VAL A 116 5.01 -21.14 11.35
N SER A 117 4.05 -21.95 11.80
CA SER A 117 2.65 -21.56 11.83
C SER A 117 2.41 -20.41 12.80
N ASP A 118 2.98 -20.48 14.01
CA ASP A 118 2.81 -19.43 15.01
C ASP A 118 3.46 -18.10 14.56
N ALA A 119 4.59 -18.18 13.87
CA ALA A 119 5.23 -17.01 13.26
C ALA A 119 4.33 -16.37 12.19
N LEU A 120 3.68 -17.17 11.34
CA LEU A 120 2.74 -16.67 10.34
C LEU A 120 1.46 -16.11 11.00
N ASP A 121 0.97 -16.71 12.08
CA ASP A 121 -0.18 -16.19 12.85
C ASP A 121 0.12 -14.83 13.47
N LEU A 122 1.37 -14.57 13.85
CA LEU A 122 1.80 -13.25 14.31
C LEU A 122 1.83 -12.23 13.16
N VAL A 123 2.31 -12.62 11.98
CA VAL A 123 2.26 -11.76 10.77
C VAL A 123 0.82 -11.41 10.41
N GLU A 124 -0.10 -12.36 10.49
CA GLU A 124 -1.53 -12.15 10.19
C GLU A 124 -2.21 -11.16 11.14
N LYS A 125 -1.73 -11.04 12.38
CA LYS A 125 -2.19 -9.99 13.31
C LYS A 125 -1.78 -8.57 12.89
N GLY A 126 -0.88 -8.43 11.92
CA GLY A 126 -0.59 -7.16 11.23
C GLY A 126 0.60 -6.35 11.77
N ASN A 127 1.20 -6.72 12.91
CA ASN A 127 2.31 -5.96 13.52
C ASN A 127 3.68 -6.64 13.37
N TYR A 128 3.76 -7.72 12.59
CA TYR A 128 4.96 -8.55 12.51
C TYR A 128 5.42 -8.75 11.08
N ILE A 129 6.73 -8.83 10.91
CA ILE A 129 7.40 -9.13 9.66
C ILE A 129 8.22 -10.39 9.87
N TYR A 130 8.04 -11.37 8.98
CA TYR A 130 8.76 -12.63 9.05
C TYR A 130 9.72 -12.77 7.87
N PRO A 131 11.05 -12.64 8.09
CA PRO A 131 12.05 -12.91 7.06
C PRO A 131 12.06 -14.39 6.72
N ILE A 132 11.73 -14.73 5.47
CA ILE A 132 11.66 -16.09 4.96
C ILE A 132 12.54 -16.26 3.73
N GLN A 133 13.04 -17.48 3.51
CA GLN A 133 13.74 -17.84 2.27
C GLN A 133 12.73 -18.36 1.25
N GLU A 134 12.97 -18.10 -0.04
CA GLU A 134 12.05 -18.48 -1.12
C GLU A 134 11.79 -20.00 -1.20
N ASP A 135 12.78 -20.80 -0.82
CA ASP A 135 12.72 -22.27 -0.83
C ASP A 135 12.34 -22.87 0.54
N SER A 136 11.96 -22.05 1.51
CA SER A 136 11.61 -22.51 2.86
C SER A 136 10.19 -23.06 2.98
N LEU A 137 9.97 -23.91 3.99
CA LEU A 137 8.64 -24.33 4.40
C LEU A 137 7.73 -23.15 4.76
N ALA A 138 8.29 -22.07 5.31
CA ALA A 138 7.55 -20.86 5.65
C ALA A 138 6.98 -20.17 4.41
N MET A 139 7.74 -20.10 3.31
CA MET A 139 7.25 -19.58 2.02
C MET A 139 6.15 -20.45 1.41
N GLN A 140 6.22 -21.76 1.60
CA GLN A 140 5.17 -22.66 1.11
C GLN A 140 3.87 -22.49 1.92
N ARG A 141 3.97 -22.43 3.25
CA ARG A 141 2.80 -22.22 4.13
C ARG A 141 2.22 -20.81 4.04
N SER A 142 3.03 -19.79 3.77
CA SER A 142 2.53 -18.42 3.60
C SER A 142 1.64 -18.29 2.37
N LYS A 143 1.85 -19.10 1.33
CA LYS A 143 0.99 -19.15 0.13
C LYS A 143 -0.39 -19.75 0.39
N GLU A 144 -0.57 -20.45 1.51
CA GLU A 144 -1.87 -20.96 1.94
C GLU A 144 -2.72 -19.84 2.56
N ARG A 145 -2.18 -18.62 2.71
CA ARG A 145 -2.86 -17.44 3.25
C ARG A 145 -2.90 -16.30 2.25
N CYS A 146 -3.94 -15.50 2.33
CA CYS A 146 -4.22 -14.45 1.35
C CYS A 146 -3.79 -13.06 1.79
N ASP A 147 -3.59 -12.85 3.09
CA ASP A 147 -3.40 -11.52 3.69
C ASP A 147 -1.93 -11.13 3.83
N PHE A 148 -1.05 -11.76 3.04
CA PHE A 148 0.39 -11.51 3.09
C PHE A 148 0.90 -10.74 1.88
N VAL A 149 1.78 -9.78 2.16
CA VAL A 149 2.52 -9.01 1.17
C VAL A 149 3.98 -9.45 1.19
N TYR A 150 4.51 -9.78 0.02
CA TYR A 150 5.90 -10.23 -0.13
C TYR A 150 6.80 -9.08 -0.59
N VAL A 151 7.88 -8.85 0.14
CA VAL A 151 8.90 -7.86 -0.21
C VAL A 151 10.17 -8.59 -0.63
N ASN A 152 10.55 -8.48 -1.90
CA ASN A 152 11.79 -9.07 -2.42
C ASN A 152 12.86 -8.01 -2.73
N LYS A 153 12.45 -6.77 -2.99
CA LYS A 153 13.34 -5.70 -3.46
C LYS A 153 14.23 -5.18 -2.34
N GLY A 154 15.55 -5.23 -2.57
CA GLY A 154 16.56 -4.74 -1.62
C GLY A 154 16.99 -5.77 -0.57
N LEU A 155 16.44 -6.99 -0.60
CA LEU A 155 16.90 -8.08 0.26
C LEU A 155 18.18 -8.73 -0.30
N PRO A 156 19.08 -9.22 0.59
CA PRO A 156 20.29 -9.91 0.17
C PRO A 156 19.97 -11.25 -0.49
N GLN A 157 20.59 -11.52 -1.65
CA GLN A 157 20.48 -12.82 -2.31
C GLN A 157 21.50 -13.81 -1.75
N ARG A 158 21.07 -15.06 -1.53
CA ARG A 158 21.93 -16.17 -1.11
C ARG A 158 21.70 -17.38 -2.00
N SER A 159 22.78 -18.12 -2.26
CA SER A 159 22.75 -19.37 -3.00
C SER A 159 22.76 -20.57 -2.05
N ALA A 160 22.04 -21.63 -2.42
CA ALA A 160 22.13 -22.93 -1.77
C ALA A 160 23.31 -23.72 -2.33
N HIS A 161 23.99 -24.47 -1.46
CA HIS A 161 25.16 -25.29 -1.83
C HIS A 161 25.05 -26.69 -1.25
N LEU A 162 25.53 -27.68 -2.02
CA LEU A 162 25.72 -29.04 -1.52
C LEU A 162 27.03 -29.10 -0.73
N VAL A 163 26.94 -29.55 0.51
CA VAL A 163 28.11 -29.68 1.40
C VAL A 163 28.68 -31.09 1.27
N PHE A 164 29.98 -31.18 1.04
CA PHE A 164 30.71 -32.44 0.96
C PHE A 164 31.76 -32.51 2.07
N ALA A 165 32.11 -33.73 2.47
CA ALA A 165 33.25 -33.95 3.34
C ALA A 165 34.53 -33.36 2.71
N ASN A 166 35.44 -32.89 3.56
CA ASN A 166 36.70 -32.30 3.11
C ASN A 166 37.48 -33.33 2.26
N ASN A 167 38.07 -32.88 1.15
CA ASN A 167 38.75 -33.72 0.16
C ASN A 167 37.89 -34.79 -0.55
N SER A 168 36.56 -34.61 -0.62
CA SER A 168 35.70 -35.52 -1.37
C SER A 168 36.03 -35.55 -2.87
N ILE A 169 36.29 -36.75 -3.40
CA ILE A 169 36.50 -37.00 -4.84
C ILE A 169 35.27 -36.67 -5.69
N PHE A 170 34.09 -36.57 -5.07
CA PHE A 170 32.83 -36.30 -5.75
C PHE A 170 32.59 -34.81 -5.98
N LEU A 171 33.28 -33.92 -5.25
CA LEU A 171 33.06 -32.48 -5.33
C LEU A 171 33.18 -31.97 -6.78
N LYS A 172 34.26 -32.36 -7.48
CA LYS A 172 34.49 -31.93 -8.86
C LYS A 172 33.40 -32.46 -9.80
N LYS A 173 32.99 -33.73 -9.63
CA LYS A 173 31.94 -34.35 -10.46
C LYS A 173 30.59 -33.67 -10.25
N PHE A 174 30.23 -33.37 -9.00
CA PHE A 174 28.98 -32.68 -8.68
C PHE A 174 28.98 -31.24 -9.18
N ASN A 175 30.07 -30.50 -9.03
CA ASN A 175 30.17 -29.13 -9.56
C ASN A 175 29.97 -29.11 -11.08
N THR A 176 30.60 -30.03 -11.82
CA THR A 176 30.37 -30.15 -13.26
C THR A 176 28.92 -30.53 -13.57
N ALA A 177 28.35 -31.49 -12.84
CA ALA A 177 26.97 -31.91 -13.04
C ALA A 177 25.96 -30.78 -12.78
N ILE A 178 26.17 -29.95 -11.75
CA ILE A 178 25.31 -28.78 -11.45
C ILE A 178 25.30 -27.81 -12.63
N ILE A 179 26.46 -27.51 -13.21
CA ILE A 179 26.56 -26.62 -14.36
C ILE A 179 25.83 -27.20 -15.56
N MET A 180 26.08 -28.49 -15.86
CA MET A 180 25.45 -29.19 -16.99
C MET A 180 23.92 -29.32 -16.83
N GLN A 181 23.41 -29.36 -15.60
CA GLN A 181 21.99 -29.51 -15.28
C GLN A 181 21.33 -28.20 -14.83
N SER A 182 21.98 -27.05 -15.00
CA SER A 182 21.48 -25.75 -14.56
C SER A 182 20.05 -25.44 -15.05
N GLN A 183 19.74 -25.75 -16.32
CA GLN A 183 18.39 -25.58 -16.87
C GLN A 183 17.35 -26.48 -16.19
N PHE A 184 17.72 -27.73 -15.89
CA PHE A 184 16.83 -28.65 -15.19
C PHE A 184 16.56 -28.17 -13.76
N ILE A 185 17.60 -27.66 -13.07
CA ILE A 185 17.48 -27.07 -11.72
C ILE A 185 16.56 -25.86 -11.76
N GLN A 186 16.75 -24.93 -12.69
CA GLN A 186 15.88 -23.76 -12.83
C GLN A 186 14.44 -24.13 -13.13
N ARG A 187 14.20 -25.05 -14.07
CA ARG A 187 12.84 -25.53 -14.38
C ARG A 187 12.20 -26.21 -13.18
N THR A 188 12.96 -27.00 -12.44
CA THR A 188 12.50 -27.66 -11.21
C THR A 188 12.14 -26.60 -10.17
N PHE A 189 13.00 -25.61 -9.95
CA PHE A 189 12.72 -24.50 -9.05
C PHE A 189 11.44 -23.74 -9.45
N SER A 190 11.32 -23.33 -10.71
CA SER A 190 10.12 -22.66 -11.20
C SER A 190 8.86 -23.51 -11.00
N LYS A 191 8.92 -24.80 -11.32
CA LYS A 191 7.79 -25.71 -11.13
C LYS A 191 7.36 -25.80 -9.66
N TYR A 192 8.31 -25.98 -8.74
CA TYR A 192 8.02 -26.23 -7.34
C TYR A 192 7.75 -24.96 -6.51
N PHE A 193 8.29 -23.81 -6.93
CA PHE A 193 8.25 -22.58 -6.13
C PHE A 193 7.58 -21.39 -6.82
N LEU A 194 7.49 -21.33 -8.15
CA LEU A 194 6.89 -20.20 -8.87
C LEU A 194 5.54 -20.54 -9.51
N GLU A 195 5.43 -21.70 -10.16
CA GLU A 195 4.24 -22.14 -10.92
C GLU A 195 3.18 -22.85 -10.06
N GLY A 196 3.26 -22.68 -8.73
CA GLY A 196 2.21 -23.12 -7.82
C GLY A 196 2.15 -24.62 -7.59
N PHE A 197 3.30 -25.30 -7.43
CA PHE A 197 3.27 -26.67 -6.89
C PHE A 197 2.60 -26.66 -5.52
N LYS A 198 1.45 -27.32 -5.47
CA LYS A 198 0.54 -27.37 -4.34
C LYS A 198 0.96 -28.50 -3.41
N ILE A 199 1.61 -28.17 -2.31
CA ILE A 199 1.78 -29.14 -1.21
C ILE A 199 0.44 -29.30 -0.47
N ALA A 200 -0.40 -28.27 -0.48
CA ALA A 200 -1.76 -28.25 0.04
C ALA A 200 -2.70 -27.43 -0.88
N ASP A 201 -4.00 -27.43 -0.55
CA ASP A 201 -5.02 -26.72 -1.32
C ASP A 201 -4.90 -25.21 -1.10
N ILE A 202 -4.25 -24.52 -2.05
CA ILE A 202 -4.07 -23.06 -1.99
C ILE A 202 -5.45 -22.40 -2.15
N PRO A 203 -5.94 -21.63 -1.17
CA PRO A 203 -7.22 -20.95 -1.27
C PRO A 203 -7.17 -19.95 -2.44
N LYS A 204 -8.31 -19.79 -3.12
CA LYS A 204 -8.48 -18.71 -4.10
C LYS A 204 -8.59 -17.41 -3.33
N CYS A 205 -7.47 -16.70 -3.22
CA CYS A 205 -7.44 -15.39 -2.60
C CYS A 205 -8.25 -14.40 -3.44
N PRO A 206 -9.11 -13.57 -2.81
CA PRO A 206 -9.64 -12.41 -3.50
C PRO A 206 -8.47 -11.55 -3.97
N PRO A 207 -8.60 -10.83 -5.10
CA PRO A 207 -7.59 -9.88 -5.53
C PRO A 207 -7.29 -8.94 -4.37
N THR A 208 -6.03 -8.91 -3.93
CA THR A 208 -5.61 -8.05 -2.83
C THR A 208 -5.74 -6.59 -3.26
N GLU A 209 -5.98 -5.70 -2.30
CA GLU A 209 -6.19 -4.26 -2.53
C GLU A 209 -5.04 -3.53 -3.28
N PHE A 210 -3.93 -4.23 -3.53
CA PHE A 210 -2.75 -3.76 -4.23
C PHE A 210 -2.72 -4.17 -5.72
N GLU A 211 -3.75 -4.84 -6.24
CA GLU A 211 -3.91 -4.91 -7.69
C GLU A 211 -4.10 -3.48 -8.23
N GLU A 212 -3.28 -3.10 -9.22
CA GLU A 212 -3.41 -1.87 -10.00
C GLU A 212 -4.75 -1.92 -10.78
N GLY A 213 -5.84 -1.67 -10.07
CA GLY A 213 -7.20 -1.69 -10.56
C GLY A 213 -8.04 -0.69 -9.78
N SER A 214 -9.00 -0.06 -10.46
CA SER A 214 -9.87 0.98 -9.89
C SER A 214 -10.62 0.44 -8.66
N LYS A 215 -10.19 0.84 -7.45
CA LYS A 215 -10.96 0.61 -6.23
C LYS A 215 -12.35 1.27 -6.39
N PRO A 216 -13.45 0.58 -6.07
CA PRO A 216 -14.76 1.21 -6.05
C PRO A 216 -14.74 2.35 -5.01
N LEU A 217 -15.37 3.49 -5.34
CA LEU A 217 -15.41 4.63 -4.43
C LEU A 217 -16.05 4.23 -3.09
N GLY A 218 -15.25 4.26 -2.03
CA GLY A 218 -15.74 4.04 -0.67
C GLY A 218 -16.59 5.20 -0.17
N VAL A 219 -17.64 4.90 0.59
CA VAL A 219 -18.52 5.89 1.24
C VAL A 219 -17.72 6.86 2.12
N ASN A 220 -16.60 6.39 2.71
CA ASN A 220 -15.70 7.21 3.53
C ASN A 220 -15.11 8.40 2.77
N SER A 221 -14.83 8.25 1.47
CA SER A 221 -14.30 9.33 0.64
C SER A 221 -15.35 10.41 0.34
N MET A 222 -16.65 10.12 0.51
CA MET A 222 -17.76 11.05 0.26
C MET A 222 -18.28 11.74 1.53
N ILE A 223 -17.92 11.26 2.72
CA ILE A 223 -18.42 11.79 4.01
C ILE A 223 -18.18 13.30 4.15
N GLY A 224 -17.05 13.82 3.66
CA GLY A 224 -16.74 15.25 3.73
C GLY A 224 -17.77 16.12 3.01
N ILE A 225 -18.29 15.67 1.88
CA ILE A 225 -19.30 16.39 1.09
C ILE A 225 -20.62 16.47 1.87
N PHE A 226 -21.05 15.34 2.45
CA PHE A 226 -22.26 15.30 3.27
C PHE A 226 -22.13 16.14 4.55
N ALA A 227 -20.95 16.15 5.18
CA ALA A 227 -20.69 16.98 6.35
C ALA A 227 -20.79 18.49 6.03
N LEU A 228 -20.22 18.93 4.90
CA LEU A 228 -20.33 20.32 4.45
C LEU A 228 -21.79 20.70 4.15
N GLY A 229 -22.55 19.82 3.50
CA GLY A 229 -23.98 20.03 3.26
C GLY A 229 -24.79 20.17 4.55
N ALA A 230 -24.54 19.32 5.53
CA ALA A 230 -25.21 19.37 6.83
C ALA A 230 -24.89 20.67 7.60
N LEU A 231 -23.63 21.12 7.57
CA LEU A 231 -23.23 22.40 8.16
C LEU A 231 -23.90 23.59 7.48
N GLY A 232 -23.99 23.58 6.15
CA GLY A 232 -24.67 24.61 5.37
C GLY A 232 -26.17 24.69 5.67
N MET A 233 -26.85 23.54 5.75
CA MET A 233 -28.27 23.52 6.14
C MET A 233 -28.48 23.99 7.58
N SER A 234 -27.60 23.60 8.50
CA SER A 234 -27.70 23.99 9.91
C SER A 234 -27.52 25.50 10.09
N SER A 235 -26.57 26.11 9.37
CA SER A 235 -26.36 27.56 9.43
C SER A 235 -27.53 28.33 8.80
N ALA A 236 -28.08 27.85 7.68
CA ALA A 236 -29.27 28.44 7.06
C ALA A 236 -30.49 28.38 7.99
N LEU A 237 -30.71 27.24 8.67
CA LEU A 237 -31.79 27.09 9.65
C LEU A 237 -31.62 28.05 10.85
N ALA A 238 -30.40 28.19 11.36
CA ALA A 238 -30.11 29.12 12.46
C ALA A 238 -30.37 30.58 12.07
N ALA A 239 -29.96 30.98 10.85
CA ALA A 239 -30.24 32.31 10.32
C ALA A 239 -31.74 32.57 10.18
N PHE A 240 -32.49 31.59 9.66
CA PHE A 240 -33.94 31.68 9.52
C PHE A 240 -34.65 31.86 10.88
N ILE A 241 -34.28 31.06 11.89
CA ILE A 241 -34.84 31.18 13.24
C ILE A 241 -34.53 32.55 13.85
N ALA A 242 -33.30 33.05 13.68
CA ALA A 242 -32.90 34.36 14.18
C ALA A 242 -33.69 35.50 13.53
N GLU A 243 -33.97 35.40 12.23
CA GLU A 243 -34.73 36.42 11.49
C GLU A 243 -36.21 36.41 11.88
N VAL A 244 -36.83 35.24 12.02
CA VAL A 244 -38.22 35.10 12.50
C VAL A 244 -38.40 35.69 13.90
N ASN A 245 -37.48 35.39 14.82
CA ASN A 245 -37.53 35.94 16.18
C ASN A 245 -37.35 37.48 16.21
N ARG A 246 -36.68 38.05 15.21
CA ARG A 246 -36.49 39.51 15.09
C ARG A 246 -37.71 40.22 14.51
N VAL A 247 -38.57 39.53 13.77
CA VAL A 247 -39.81 40.08 13.18
C VAL A 247 -40.99 40.02 14.15
N ILE A 248 -40.94 39.12 15.14
CA ILE A 248 -42.02 38.90 16.13
C ILE A 248 -41.91 39.84 17.35
N ILE A 249 -40.77 40.51 17.57
CA ILE A 249 -40.53 41.49 18.65
C ILE A 249 -40.60 42.90 18.08
#